data_AF-A0A512D2B1-F1
#
_entry.id   AF-A0A512D2B1-F1
#
_cell.length_a   1.000
_cell.length_b   1.000
_cell.length_c   1.000
_cell.angle_alpha   90.00
_cell.angle_beta   90.00
_cell.angle_gamma   90.00
#
_symmetry.space_group_name_H-M   'P 1'
#
loop_
_entity.id
_entity.type
_entity.pdbx_description
1 polymer ?
#
loop_
_entity_poly.entity_id
_entity_poly.type
_entity_poly.pdbx_seq_one_letter_code
_entity_poly.pdbx_strand_id
1 'polypeptide(L)'
;MHDPRHTSERPGRRSGPPDLPEDVRDLVAVDLSAAQVQDWSIAGDSFSWTLLAGDADRGHELASLTYVGAVVLHTNRRDLDRAVAAAAEVDRSEVVRSDDGGFEHRVTLVPDYPIVVRFWSVEVRRMPAPDHLRRVR
;
A
#
# COMPACT_ATOMS: atom_id res chain seq x y z
N MET A 1 -25.57 43.26 36.32
CA MET A 1 -25.21 43.38 34.89
C MET A 1 -23.68 43.39 34.80
N HIS A 2 -23.02 42.23 34.74
CA HIS A 2 -21.87 41.96 33.87
C HIS A 2 -21.46 40.49 33.98
N ASP A 3 -21.01 39.98 32.85
CA ASP A 3 -20.87 38.60 32.42
C ASP A 3 -19.41 38.12 32.62
N PRO A 4 -19.13 36.99 33.30
CA PRO A 4 -17.79 36.44 33.34
C PRO A 4 -17.58 35.56 32.10
N ARG A 5 -16.89 36.11 31.10
CA ARG A 5 -16.49 35.34 29.91
C ARG A 5 -15.63 34.15 30.32
N HIS A 6 -16.23 32.99 30.12
CA HIS A 6 -15.61 31.68 30.10
C HIS A 6 -14.62 31.62 28.94
N THR A 7 -13.34 31.87 29.18
CA THR A 7 -12.29 31.56 28.20
C THR A 7 -11.84 30.12 28.43
N SER A 8 -12.64 29.17 27.95
CA SER A 8 -12.20 27.79 27.76
C SER A 8 -11.32 27.72 26.52
N GLU A 9 -10.04 28.07 26.65
CA GLU A 9 -9.04 27.70 25.66
C GLU A 9 -8.79 26.19 25.76
N ARG A 10 -9.53 25.43 24.94
CA ARG A 10 -9.13 24.07 24.59
C ARG A 10 -7.80 24.18 23.84
N PRO A 11 -6.71 23.52 24.27
CA PRO A 11 -5.53 23.45 23.44
C PRO A 11 -5.93 22.69 22.17
N GLY A 12 -5.79 23.37 21.03
CA GLY A 12 -5.96 22.76 19.72
C GLY A 12 -5.06 21.53 19.65
N ARG A 13 -5.68 20.36 19.47
CA ARG A 13 -4.96 19.19 18.96
C ARG A 13 -4.33 19.64 17.64
N ARG A 14 -3.02 19.88 17.66
CA ARG A 14 -2.22 19.75 16.45
C ARG A 14 -2.31 18.27 16.06
N SER A 15 -3.33 17.93 15.28
CA SER A 15 -3.38 16.66 14.55
C SER A 15 -2.36 16.77 13.42
N GLY A 16 -1.08 16.72 13.76
CA GLY A 16 -0.08 16.26 12.80
C GLY A 16 -0.42 14.82 12.44
N PRO A 17 -0.12 14.36 11.21
CA PRO A 17 -0.23 12.94 10.91
C PRO A 17 0.55 12.20 11.99
N PRO A 18 -0.05 11.19 12.63
CA PRO A 18 0.63 10.50 13.71
C PRO A 18 1.88 9.85 13.12
N ASP A 19 3.02 9.94 13.82
CA ASP A 19 4.27 9.35 13.37
C ASP A 19 4.01 7.89 12.98
N LEU A 20 4.10 7.62 11.68
CA LEU A 20 3.96 6.27 11.15
C LEU A 20 5.25 5.51 11.48
N PRO A 21 5.16 4.21 11.83
CA PRO A 21 6.33 3.34 11.89
C PRO A 21 7.17 3.45 10.61
N GLU A 22 8.49 3.29 10.73
CA GLU A 22 9.43 3.47 9.61
C GLU A 22 9.08 2.61 8.41
N ASP A 23 8.75 1.35 8.66
CA ASP A 23 8.38 0.35 7.66
C ASP A 23 7.09 0.74 6.90
N VAL A 24 6.11 1.32 7.61
CA VAL A 24 4.88 1.86 6.99
C VAL A 24 5.16 3.15 6.21
N ARG A 25 6.09 4.00 6.69
CA ARG A 25 6.53 5.19 5.93
C ARG A 25 7.21 4.79 4.64
N ASP A 26 8.03 3.75 4.66
CA ASP A 26 8.67 3.22 3.47
C ASP A 26 7.65 2.74 2.44
N LEU A 27 6.59 2.06 2.88
CA LEU A 27 5.49 1.64 2.01
C LEU A 27 4.79 2.85 1.35
N VAL A 28 4.43 3.87 2.14
CA VAL A 28 3.78 5.09 1.62
C VAL A 28 4.69 5.89 0.68
N ALA A 29 6.00 5.79 0.86
CA ALA A 29 6.98 6.45 -0.01
C ALA A 29 7.19 5.74 -1.36
N VAL A 30 6.64 4.54 -1.55
CA VAL A 30 6.62 3.88 -2.86
C VAL A 30 5.47 4.45 -3.67
N ASP A 31 5.79 5.11 -4.78
CA ASP A 31 4.79 5.49 -5.78
C ASP A 31 4.35 4.24 -6.55
N LEU A 32 3.21 3.69 -6.15
CA LEU A 32 2.61 2.52 -6.78
C LEU A 32 1.63 2.89 -7.90
N SER A 33 1.44 4.17 -8.22
CA SER A 33 0.52 4.55 -9.29
C SER A 33 0.95 3.92 -10.61
N ALA A 34 0.01 3.29 -11.31
CA ALA A 34 0.23 2.51 -12.54
C ALA A 34 1.21 1.33 -12.40
N ALA A 35 1.56 0.92 -11.18
CA ALA A 35 2.44 -0.24 -10.99
C ALA A 35 1.73 -1.52 -11.39
N GLN A 36 2.41 -2.40 -12.13
CA GLN A 36 1.86 -3.64 -12.65
C GLN A 36 2.13 -4.80 -11.70
N VAL A 37 1.11 -5.59 -11.36
CA VAL A 37 1.27 -6.80 -10.55
C VAL A 37 2.05 -7.86 -11.32
N GLN A 38 3.19 -8.30 -10.77
CA GLN A 38 4.08 -9.28 -11.39
C GLN A 38 3.94 -10.67 -10.78
N ASP A 39 3.81 -10.73 -9.45
CA ASP A 39 3.73 -11.99 -8.71
C ASP A 39 3.13 -11.78 -7.32
N TRP A 40 2.64 -12.84 -6.70
CA TRP A 40 2.17 -12.84 -5.32
C TRP A 40 2.40 -14.20 -4.64
N SER A 41 2.53 -14.17 -3.32
CA SER A 41 2.62 -15.39 -2.51
C SER A 41 2.02 -15.20 -1.12
N ILE A 42 1.65 -16.32 -0.50
CA ILE A 42 1.25 -16.38 0.91
C ILE A 42 2.08 -17.47 1.57
N ALA A 43 2.74 -17.12 2.67
CA ALA A 43 3.54 -18.05 3.46
C ALA A 43 3.29 -17.80 4.96
N GLY A 44 2.68 -18.76 5.64
CA GLY A 44 2.29 -18.60 7.04
C GLY A 44 1.26 -17.47 7.19
N ASP A 45 1.61 -16.48 8.01
CA ASP A 45 0.82 -15.26 8.24
C ASP A 45 1.31 -14.08 7.39
N SER A 46 2.12 -14.32 6.37
CA SER A 46 2.67 -13.27 5.52
C SER A 46 2.05 -13.32 4.13
N PHE A 47 1.73 -12.14 3.61
CA PHE A 47 1.36 -11.93 2.20
C PHE A 47 2.46 -11.13 1.53
N SER A 48 2.90 -11.56 0.36
CA SER A 48 3.88 -10.83 -0.43
C SER A 48 3.37 -10.64 -1.85
N TRP A 49 3.69 -9.49 -2.43
CA TRP A 49 3.53 -9.28 -3.86
C TRP A 49 4.67 -8.44 -4.44
N THR A 50 4.91 -8.65 -5.72
CA THR A 50 5.92 -7.91 -6.48
C THR A 50 5.22 -7.08 -7.54
N LEU A 51 5.57 -5.81 -7.58
CA LEU A 51 5.00 -4.80 -8.46
C LEU A 51 6.11 -4.22 -9.33
N LEU A 52 5.84 -4.02 -10.62
CA LEU A 52 6.70 -3.26 -11.53
C LEU A 52 6.21 -1.82 -11.54
N ALA A 53 6.96 -0.92 -10.89
CA ALA A 53 6.66 0.49 -10.79
C ALA A 53 7.59 1.32 -11.68
N GLY A 54 7.23 2.59 -11.91
CA GLY A 54 7.99 3.52 -12.74
C GLY A 54 7.59 3.51 -14.21
N ASP A 55 8.25 4.37 -14.98
CA ASP A 55 7.90 4.66 -16.37
C ASP A 55 9.15 4.76 -17.26
N ALA A 56 8.95 4.98 -18.56
CA ALA A 56 10.05 5.06 -19.53
C ALA A 56 11.00 6.25 -19.29
N ASP A 57 10.56 7.28 -18.58
CA ASP A 57 11.34 8.50 -18.33
C ASP A 57 12.17 8.39 -17.04
N ARG A 58 11.62 7.74 -16.00
CA ARG A 58 12.24 7.56 -14.68
C ARG A 58 12.94 6.21 -14.51
N GLY A 59 12.70 5.27 -15.43
CA GLY A 59 13.13 3.89 -15.32
C GLY A 59 12.15 3.03 -14.54
N HIS A 60 12.21 1.72 -14.77
CA HIS A 60 11.36 0.76 -14.08
C HIS A 60 12.09 0.13 -12.88
N GLU A 61 11.34 -0.07 -11.80
CA GLU A 61 11.78 -0.73 -10.58
C GLU A 61 10.83 -1.88 -10.21
N LEU A 62 11.38 -2.96 -9.66
CA LEU A 62 10.59 -3.95 -8.96
C LEU A 62 10.51 -3.56 -7.48
N ALA A 63 9.28 -3.43 -7.00
CA ALA A 63 8.95 -3.25 -5.59
C ALA A 63 8.32 -4.54 -5.05
N SER A 64 9.02 -5.23 -4.16
CA SER A 64 8.46 -6.35 -3.40
C SER A 64 7.99 -5.85 -2.04
N LEU A 65 6.70 -6.03 -1.76
CA LEU A 65 6.08 -5.67 -0.49
C LEU A 65 5.68 -6.95 0.24
N THR A 66 6.18 -7.15 1.45
CA THR A 66 5.87 -8.31 2.30
C THR A 66 5.21 -7.83 3.58
N TYR A 67 3.92 -8.12 3.72
CA TYR A 67 3.11 -7.79 4.89
C TYR A 67 3.16 -8.94 5.88
N VAL A 68 3.41 -8.63 7.16
CA VAL A 68 3.52 -9.61 8.26
C VAL A 68 2.28 -9.52 9.15
N GLY A 69 1.83 -10.67 9.65
CA GLY A 69 0.55 -10.80 10.36
C GLY A 69 -0.61 -10.36 9.45
N ALA A 70 -0.52 -10.72 8.18
CA ALA A 70 -1.33 -10.23 7.10
C ALA A 70 -2.62 -11.03 6.91
N VAL A 71 -3.71 -10.31 6.64
CA VAL A 71 -4.98 -10.86 6.20
C VAL A 71 -5.41 -10.13 4.94
N VAL A 72 -5.60 -10.87 3.85
CA VAL A 72 -6.09 -10.34 2.58
C VAL A 72 -7.62 -10.42 2.56
N LEU A 73 -8.27 -9.28 2.35
CA LEU A 73 -9.72 -9.11 2.34
C LEU A 73 -10.20 -8.73 0.93
N HIS A 74 -11.48 -8.99 0.67
CA HIS A 74 -12.20 -8.63 -0.57
C HIS A 74 -11.68 -9.22 -1.88
N THR A 75 -10.66 -10.08 -1.83
CA THR A 75 -10.14 -10.82 -2.98
C THR A 75 -9.86 -12.28 -2.60
N ASN A 76 -9.69 -13.14 -3.60
CA ASN A 76 -9.30 -14.54 -3.40
C ASN A 76 -8.10 -14.90 -4.28
N ARG A 77 -7.55 -16.10 -4.06
CA ARG A 77 -6.39 -16.62 -4.80
C ARG A 77 -6.54 -16.54 -6.33
N ARG A 78 -7.72 -16.88 -6.87
CA ARG A 78 -7.94 -16.85 -8.33
C ARG A 78 -7.96 -15.44 -8.90
N ASP A 79 -8.44 -14.47 -8.12
CA ASP A 79 -8.46 -13.07 -8.55
C ASP A 79 -7.04 -12.49 -8.54
N LEU A 80 -6.20 -12.87 -7.57
CA LEU A 80 -4.78 -12.53 -7.56
C LEU A 80 -4.02 -13.17 -8.74
N ASP A 81 -4.27 -14.46 -9.02
CA ASP A 81 -3.69 -15.13 -10.19
C ASP A 81 -4.11 -14.44 -11.50
N ARG A 82 -5.37 -13.97 -11.59
CA ARG A 82 -5.86 -13.20 -12.74
C ARG A 82 -5.19 -11.83 -12.84
N ALA A 83 -5.00 -11.14 -11.73
CA ALA A 83 -4.32 -9.84 -11.71
C ALA A 83 -2.89 -9.96 -12.26
N VAL A 84 -2.15 -11.01 -11.88
CA VAL A 84 -0.84 -11.32 -12.48
C VAL A 84 -0.95 -11.61 -13.96
N ALA A 85 -1.85 -12.53 -14.36
CA ALA A 85 -1.99 -12.94 -15.75
C ALA A 85 -2.39 -11.78 -16.69
N ALA A 86 -3.13 -10.80 -16.17
CA ALA A 86 -3.56 -9.60 -16.89
C ALA A 86 -2.56 -8.45 -16.79
N ALA A 87 -1.45 -8.59 -16.06
CA ALA A 87 -0.55 -7.49 -15.68
C ALA A 87 -1.33 -6.27 -15.15
N ALA A 88 -2.28 -6.52 -14.25
CA ALA A 88 -3.19 -5.51 -13.74
C ALA A 88 -2.42 -4.35 -13.09
N GLU A 89 -2.85 -3.13 -13.38
CA GLU A 89 -2.22 -1.90 -12.93
C GLU A 89 -2.91 -1.36 -11.70
N VAL A 90 -2.14 -0.81 -10.77
CA VAL A 90 -2.64 -0.09 -9.60
C VAL A 90 -3.21 1.26 -10.04
N ASP A 91 -4.52 1.43 -9.88
CA ASP A 91 -5.22 2.70 -10.04
C ASP A 91 -5.07 3.56 -8.78
N ARG A 92 -5.30 2.95 -7.62
CA ARG A 92 -5.25 3.62 -6.32
C ARG A 92 -4.53 2.78 -5.28
N SER A 93 -3.73 3.44 -4.44
CA SER A 93 -3.08 2.85 -3.27
C SER A 93 -3.19 3.82 -2.10
N GLU A 94 -3.66 3.33 -0.96
CA GLU A 94 -3.72 4.10 0.29
C GLU A 94 -3.40 3.22 1.49
N VAL A 95 -2.65 3.77 2.46
CA VAL A 95 -2.40 3.11 3.75
C VAL A 95 -3.11 3.89 4.84
N VAL A 96 -3.94 3.20 5.61
CA VAL A 96 -4.69 3.76 6.74
C VAL A 96 -4.47 2.94 7.99
N ARG A 97 -4.70 3.53 9.17
CA ARG A 97 -4.75 2.77 10.42
C ARG A 97 -6.05 1.98 10.50
N SER A 98 -5.98 0.76 11.01
CA SER A 98 -7.17 -0.06 11.28
C SER A 98 -7.71 0.24 12.68
N ASP A 99 -9.03 0.13 12.86
CA ASP A 99 -9.69 0.33 14.15
C ASP A 99 -9.32 -0.76 15.17
N ASP A 100 -8.97 -1.96 14.70
CA ASP A 100 -8.56 -3.11 15.51
C ASP A 100 -7.06 -3.10 15.87
N GLY A 101 -6.34 -2.04 15.48
CA GLY A 101 -4.88 -1.97 15.54
C GLY A 101 -4.21 -2.44 14.25
N GLY A 102 -2.96 -2.01 14.07
CA GLY A 102 -2.23 -2.22 12.81
C GLY A 102 -2.68 -1.27 11.69
N PHE A 103 -2.56 -1.74 10.45
CA PHE A 103 -2.74 -0.95 9.24
C PHE A 103 -3.52 -1.71 8.18
N GLU A 104 -4.14 -0.97 7.27
CA GLU A 104 -4.75 -1.49 6.05
C GLU A 104 -4.09 -0.81 4.85
N HIS A 105 -3.55 -1.61 3.95
CA HIS A 105 -3.17 -1.16 2.62
C HIS A 105 -4.31 -1.51 1.67
N ARG A 106 -5.00 -0.47 1.19
CA ARG A 106 -6.14 -0.58 0.28
C ARG A 106 -5.64 -0.23 -1.11
N VAL A 107 -5.80 -1.17 -2.02
CA VAL A 107 -5.33 -1.06 -3.40
C VAL A 107 -6.51 -1.36 -4.33
N THR A 108 -6.65 -0.55 -5.37
CA THR A 108 -7.58 -0.81 -6.46
C THR A 108 -6.76 -1.04 -7.72
N LEU A 109 -6.96 -2.18 -8.38
CA LEU A 109 -6.36 -2.46 -9.67
C LEU A 109 -7.36 -2.22 -10.80
N VAL A 110 -6.91 -1.81 -11.98
CA VAL A 110 -7.75 -1.68 -13.19
C VAL A 110 -8.18 -3.08 -13.68
N PRO A 111 -9.46 -3.31 -14.07
CA PRO A 111 -10.59 -2.36 -14.12
C PRO A 111 -11.54 -2.52 -12.93
N ASP A 112 -11.06 -2.37 -11.69
CA ASP A 112 -11.79 -2.42 -10.41
C ASP A 112 -11.67 -3.74 -9.61
N TYR A 113 -10.44 -4.21 -9.38
CA TYR A 113 -10.16 -5.24 -8.36
C TYR A 113 -9.77 -4.58 -7.03
N PRO A 114 -10.68 -4.48 -6.04
CA PRO A 114 -10.33 -4.00 -4.71
C PRO A 114 -9.58 -5.09 -3.93
N ILE A 115 -8.43 -4.72 -3.38
CA ILE A 115 -7.60 -5.56 -2.52
C ILE A 115 -7.35 -4.78 -1.25
N VAL A 116 -7.66 -5.37 -0.10
CA VAL A 116 -7.30 -4.80 1.19
C VAL A 116 -6.42 -5.78 1.93
N VAL A 117 -5.20 -5.36 2.24
CA VAL A 117 -4.29 -6.14 3.09
C VAL A 117 -4.28 -5.49 4.46
N ARG A 118 -4.81 -6.17 5.47
CA ARG A 118 -4.62 -5.79 6.87
C ARG A 118 -3.33 -6.38 7.38
N PHE A 119 -2.49 -5.63 8.09
CA PHE A 119 -1.16 -6.06 8.50
C PHE A 119 -0.65 -5.32 9.75
N TRP A 120 0.40 -5.85 10.37
CA TRP A 120 1.05 -5.24 11.54
C TRP A 120 2.36 -4.54 11.21
N SER A 121 3.15 -5.11 10.29
CA SER A 121 4.39 -4.52 9.77
C SER A 121 4.55 -4.90 8.29
N VAL A 122 5.37 -4.15 7.57
CA VAL A 122 5.63 -4.38 6.14
C VAL A 122 7.10 -4.26 5.81
N GLU A 123 7.66 -5.22 5.06
CA GLU A 123 8.98 -5.07 4.48
C GLU A 123 8.85 -4.57 3.03
N VAL A 124 9.61 -3.54 2.69
CA VAL A 124 9.67 -2.96 1.35
C VAL A 124 11.06 -3.16 0.77
N ARG A 125 11.15 -3.86 -0.36
CA ARG A 125 12.38 -4.01 -1.12
C ARG A 125 12.21 -3.44 -2.52
N ARG A 126 13.13 -2.56 -2.91
CA ARG A 126 13.19 -1.97 -4.26
C ARG A 126 14.46 -2.39 -4.96
N MET A 127 14.35 -2.73 -6.24
CA MET A 127 15.51 -2.99 -7.09
C MET A 127 15.24 -2.55 -8.52
N PRO A 128 16.28 -2.20 -9.29
CA PRO A 128 16.12 -1.92 -10.71
C PRO A 128 15.44 -3.08 -11.43
N ALA A 129 14.44 -2.79 -12.27
CA ALA A 129 13.77 -3.84 -13.03
C ALA A 129 14.75 -4.47 -14.04
N PRO A 130 14.75 -5.81 -14.18
CA PRO A 130 15.47 -6.52 -15.24
C PRO A 130 15.09 -6.02 -16.64
N ASP A 131 16.04 -6.03 -17.57
CA ASP A 131 15.85 -5.48 -18.92
C ASP A 131 14.69 -6.08 -19.71
N HIS A 132 14.34 -7.34 -19.44
CA HIS A 132 13.22 -8.01 -20.11
C HIS A 132 11.85 -7.56 -19.59
N LEU A 133 11.75 -7.03 -18.36
CA LEU A 133 10.53 -6.42 -17.82
C LEU A 133 10.37 -4.95 -18.22
N ARG A 134 11.45 -4.28 -18.65
CA ARG A 134 11.40 -2.90 -19.17
C ARG A 134 10.72 -2.78 -20.54
N ARG A 135 10.42 -3.90 -21.19
CA ARG A 135 9.87 -3.95 -22.56
C ARG A 135 8.44 -4.46 -22.57
N VAL A 136 7.55 -3.82 -21.81
CA VAL A 136 6.12 -4.05 -21.95
C VAL A 136 5.52 -2.79 -22.58
N ARG A 137 5.25 -2.87 -23.88
CA ARG A 137 4.43 -1.95 -24.66
C ARG A 137 3.48 -2.78 -25.51
#